data_AF-A0A9D6F0F8-F1
#
_entry.id   AF-A0A9D6F0F8-F1
#
_cell.length_a   1.000
_cell.length_b   1.000
_cell.length_c   1.000
_cell.angle_alpha   90.00
_cell.angle_beta   90.00
_cell.angle_gamma   90.00
#
_symmetry.space_group_name_H-M   'P 1'
#
loop_
_entity.id
_entity.type
_entity.pdbx_description
1 polymer ?
#
loop_
_entity_poly.entity_id
_entity_poly.type
_entity_poly.pdbx_seq_one_letter_code
_entity_poly.pdbx_strand_id
1 'polypeptide(L)'
;MKAILMCAIVMSCVLPAFGAAQDKKTPTPPHLLPGDGIADPTGKVGYFPNTTGGIDALDLTSGRLLWSAIDAKKPLLATDKRLFAQASVKGKANQVRVAVYDVTLEGKLIFESEPIVFPDWVSVPVTYGRSFRSSARLDVKGLWLSWEANAFYAGGAAPTEEILKAARKNASGVARIDLDSRKVSAEKGGPVFTGTYNPKVGALTLVTVDGPAKLKGNPFARRRLLRAVNAGKQVVWEREIAAPVFLIPRP
;
A
#
# COMPACT_ATOMS: atom_id res chain seq x y z
N MET A 1 80.44 29.48 14.26
CA MET A 1 79.61 28.34 13.85
C MET A 1 78.47 28.19 14.84
N LYS A 2 77.24 28.57 14.48
CA LYS A 2 76.04 28.48 15.33
C LYS A 2 75.08 27.48 14.70
N ALA A 3 74.80 26.38 15.40
CA ALA A 3 73.83 25.37 15.00
C ALA A 3 72.41 25.87 15.34
N ILE A 4 71.51 25.85 14.35
CA ILE A 4 70.11 26.20 14.51
C ILE A 4 69.35 24.91 14.82
N LEU A 5 68.79 24.85 16.03
CA LEU A 5 67.96 23.76 16.54
C LEU A 5 66.56 23.88 15.94
N MET A 6 66.13 22.87 15.18
CA MET A 6 64.84 22.82 14.50
C MET A 6 63.81 22.15 15.41
N CYS A 7 62.89 22.93 15.97
CA CYS A 7 61.76 22.44 16.78
C CYS A 7 60.64 21.92 15.87
N ALA A 8 60.42 20.61 15.86
CA ALA A 8 59.27 19.99 15.20
C ALA A 8 58.04 20.07 16.11
N ILE A 9 57.07 20.91 15.75
CA ILE A 9 55.76 20.98 16.42
C ILE A 9 54.86 19.90 15.81
N VAL A 10 54.62 18.83 16.57
CA VAL A 10 53.62 17.81 16.25
C VAL A 10 52.24 18.35 16.66
N MET A 11 51.48 18.83 15.69
CA MET A 11 50.11 19.32 15.91
C MET A 11 49.14 18.13 15.83
N SER A 12 48.80 17.55 16.98
CA SER A 12 47.76 16.52 17.09
C SER A 12 46.38 17.14 16.84
N CYS A 13 45.82 16.91 15.66
CA CYS A 13 44.41 17.17 15.37
C CYS A 13 43.53 16.17 16.13
N VAL A 14 42.95 16.59 17.25
CA VAL A 14 41.86 15.86 17.91
C VAL A 14 40.57 16.17 17.13
N LEU A 15 40.14 15.24 16.27
CA LEU A 15 38.84 15.33 15.61
C LEU A 15 37.75 14.94 16.62
N PRO A 16 36.75 15.80 16.90
CA PRO A 16 35.59 15.39 17.67
C PRO A 16 34.84 14.33 16.88
N ALA A 17 34.72 13.15 17.47
CA ALA A 17 33.82 12.10 16.99
C ALA A 17 32.38 12.61 17.13
N PHE A 18 31.86 13.27 16.10
CA PHE A 18 30.43 13.50 15.94
C PHE A 18 29.76 12.14 15.70
N GLY A 19 29.53 11.41 16.78
CA GLY A 19 28.53 10.36 16.82
C GLY A 19 27.17 11.01 16.66
N ALA A 20 26.74 11.22 15.41
CA ALA A 20 25.37 11.55 15.11
C ALA A 20 24.50 10.39 15.62
N ALA A 21 23.90 10.56 16.79
CA ALA A 21 22.79 9.75 17.23
C ALA A 21 21.71 9.89 16.16
N GLN A 22 21.67 8.93 15.23
CA GLN A 22 20.55 8.82 14.31
C GLN A 22 19.35 8.46 15.18
N ASP A 23 18.54 9.47 15.49
CA ASP A 23 17.20 9.27 16.04
C ASP A 23 16.55 8.17 15.20
N LYS A 24 16.32 7.02 15.82
CA LYS A 24 15.60 5.90 15.21
C LYS A 24 14.17 6.39 14.99
N LYS A 25 13.96 7.10 13.87
CA LYS A 25 12.64 7.59 13.48
C LYS A 25 11.73 6.37 13.36
N THR A 26 10.78 6.27 14.28
CA THR A 26 9.84 5.16 14.33
C THR A 26 9.15 5.02 12.97
N PRO A 27 9.09 3.82 12.39
CA PRO A 27 8.44 3.62 11.10
C PRO A 27 7.00 4.14 11.14
N THR A 28 6.59 4.86 10.10
CA THR A 28 5.23 5.42 10.02
C THR A 28 4.28 4.35 9.47
N PRO A 29 3.31 3.86 10.28
CA PRO A 29 2.30 2.94 9.79
C PRO A 29 1.27 3.68 8.92
N PRO A 30 0.59 2.96 8.01
CA PRO A 30 -0.48 3.54 7.20
C PRO A 30 -1.73 3.83 8.05
N HIS A 31 -2.38 4.95 7.75
CA HIS A 31 -3.69 5.32 8.27
C HIS A 31 -4.77 4.74 7.35
N LEU A 32 -5.36 3.61 7.77
CA LEU A 32 -6.30 2.85 6.95
C LEU A 32 -7.71 3.43 7.04
N LEU A 33 -8.36 3.59 5.89
CA LEU A 33 -9.75 4.00 5.72
C LEU A 33 -10.60 2.84 5.18
N PRO A 34 -11.94 2.91 5.31
CA PRO A 34 -12.84 1.95 4.66
C PRO A 34 -12.60 1.82 3.16
N GLY A 35 -12.86 0.64 2.59
CA GLY A 35 -12.80 0.43 1.14
C GLY A 35 -11.38 0.42 0.56
N ASP A 36 -10.40 -0.08 1.33
CA ASP A 36 -8.98 -0.09 0.98
C ASP A 36 -8.37 1.31 0.75
N GLY A 37 -8.97 2.33 1.38
CA GLY A 37 -8.47 3.69 1.34
C GLY A 37 -7.31 3.93 2.30
N ILE A 38 -6.50 4.95 2.01
CA ILE A 38 -5.41 5.44 2.87
C ILE A 38 -5.60 6.93 3.09
N ALA A 39 -5.48 7.41 4.33
CA ALA A 39 -5.43 8.84 4.61
C ALA A 39 -4.00 9.36 4.60
N ASP A 40 -3.83 10.64 4.22
CA ASP A 40 -2.61 11.38 4.50
C ASP A 40 -2.40 11.55 6.03
N PRO A 41 -1.19 11.92 6.48
CA PRO A 41 -0.92 12.10 7.91
C PRO A 41 -1.82 13.12 8.60
N THR A 42 -2.32 14.12 7.85
CA THR A 42 -3.22 15.15 8.42
C THR A 42 -4.69 14.70 8.48
N GLY A 43 -5.05 13.59 7.83
CA GLY A 43 -6.42 13.09 7.76
C GLY A 43 -7.36 13.96 6.93
N LYS A 44 -6.83 14.83 6.05
CA LYS A 44 -7.60 15.74 5.19
C LYS A 44 -7.81 15.18 3.80
N VAL A 45 -6.87 14.38 3.31
CA VAL A 45 -6.92 13.77 1.97
C VAL A 45 -6.96 12.25 2.12
N GLY A 46 -7.87 11.62 1.39
CA GLY A 46 -7.97 10.17 1.31
C GLY A 46 -7.74 9.68 -0.10
N TYR A 47 -6.97 8.61 -0.23
CA TYR A 47 -6.64 7.98 -1.50
C TYR A 47 -7.42 6.67 -1.57
N PHE A 48 -8.22 6.48 -2.62
CA PHE A 48 -9.10 5.32 -2.76
C PHE A 48 -8.92 4.67 -4.14
N PRO A 49 -8.94 3.33 -4.23
CA PRO A 49 -9.09 2.65 -5.50
C PRO A 49 -10.36 3.12 -6.22
N ASN A 50 -10.24 3.53 -7.48
CA ASN A 50 -11.38 3.96 -8.29
C ASN A 50 -11.89 2.84 -9.21
N THR A 51 -13.05 3.06 -9.83
CA THR A 51 -13.72 2.04 -10.66
C THR A 51 -13.03 1.75 -12.00
N THR A 52 -12.06 2.57 -12.40
CA THR A 52 -11.30 2.40 -13.66
C THR A 52 -9.97 1.68 -13.46
N GLY A 53 -9.68 1.21 -12.23
CA GLY A 53 -8.43 0.51 -11.89
C GLY A 53 -7.28 1.45 -11.51
N GLY A 54 -7.60 2.70 -11.24
CA GLY A 54 -6.71 3.74 -10.75
C GLY A 54 -6.89 4.05 -9.25
N ILE A 55 -6.43 5.23 -8.85
CA ILE A 55 -6.62 5.81 -7.51
C ILE A 55 -7.17 7.23 -7.66
N ASP A 56 -8.18 7.56 -6.87
CA ASP A 56 -8.68 8.92 -6.69
C ASP A 56 -8.17 9.49 -5.37
N ALA A 57 -7.70 10.73 -5.41
CA ALA A 57 -7.43 11.54 -4.23
C ALA A 57 -8.65 12.43 -3.94
N LEU A 58 -9.20 12.29 -2.74
CA LEU A 58 -10.42 12.96 -2.30
C LEU A 58 -10.13 13.87 -1.11
N ASP A 59 -10.69 15.08 -1.13
CA ASP A 59 -10.85 15.88 0.06
C ASP A 59 -11.87 15.19 0.98
N LEU A 60 -11.44 14.74 2.16
CA LEU A 60 -12.27 13.92 3.04
C LEU A 60 -13.38 14.73 3.75
N THR A 61 -13.31 16.06 3.74
CA THR A 61 -14.33 16.91 4.33
C THR A 61 -15.52 17.08 3.37
N SER A 62 -15.23 17.31 2.10
CA SER A 62 -16.21 17.66 1.07
C SER A 62 -16.54 16.52 0.09
N GLY A 63 -15.71 15.48 0.03
CA GLY A 63 -15.80 14.42 -0.98
C GLY A 63 -15.41 14.89 -2.39
N ARG A 64 -14.76 16.06 -2.51
CA ARG A 64 -14.31 16.61 -3.79
C ARG A 64 -13.11 15.82 -4.33
N LEU A 65 -13.16 15.46 -5.61
CA LEU A 65 -12.02 14.89 -6.32
C LEU A 65 -10.94 15.95 -6.48
N LEU A 66 -9.73 15.65 -6.02
CA LEU A 66 -8.56 16.50 -6.16
C LEU A 66 -7.75 16.13 -7.40
N TRP A 67 -7.51 14.84 -7.61
CA TRP A 67 -6.83 14.29 -8.78
C TRP A 67 -7.07 12.78 -8.88
N SER A 68 -6.75 12.18 -10.03
CA SER A 68 -6.82 10.74 -10.28
C SER A 68 -5.55 10.23 -10.96
N ALA A 69 -5.13 9.01 -10.61
CA ALA A 69 -4.03 8.29 -11.25
C ALA A 69 -4.54 6.98 -11.85
N ILE A 70 -4.08 6.59 -13.04
CA ILE A 70 -4.58 5.40 -13.76
C ILE A 70 -3.72 4.15 -13.61
N ASP A 71 -2.45 4.30 -13.23
CA ASP A 71 -1.45 3.21 -13.27
C ASP A 71 -1.27 2.47 -11.94
N ALA A 72 -2.05 2.79 -10.91
CA ALA A 72 -1.99 2.15 -9.61
C ALA A 72 -3.38 1.75 -9.10
N LYS A 73 -3.47 0.55 -8.52
CA LYS A 73 -4.75 -0.05 -8.13
C LYS A 73 -5.06 0.03 -6.65
N LYS A 74 -4.03 0.12 -5.82
CA LYS A 74 -4.17 0.02 -4.37
C LYS A 74 -3.22 1.00 -3.67
N PRO A 75 -3.73 2.02 -2.98
CA PRO A 75 -2.89 2.86 -2.14
C PRO A 75 -2.34 2.02 -0.97
N LEU A 76 -1.07 2.22 -0.64
CA LEU A 76 -0.37 1.45 0.39
C LEU A 76 -0.01 2.30 1.60
N LEU A 77 0.43 3.54 1.36
CA LEU A 77 0.87 4.48 2.38
C LEU A 77 0.85 5.90 1.80
N ALA A 78 0.46 6.89 2.59
CA ALA A 78 0.60 8.29 2.25
C ALA A 78 1.47 9.03 3.28
N THR A 79 2.19 10.01 2.78
CA THR A 79 2.97 10.99 3.55
C THR A 79 2.54 12.39 3.10
N ASP A 80 3.04 13.43 3.75
CA ASP A 80 2.73 14.82 3.38
C ASP A 80 3.08 15.17 1.92
N LYS A 81 3.99 14.42 1.30
CA LYS A 81 4.52 14.72 -0.05
C LYS A 81 4.34 13.60 -1.05
N ARG A 82 4.11 12.37 -0.59
CA ARG A 82 4.15 11.19 -1.46
C ARG A 82 3.02 10.23 -1.14
N LEU A 83 2.42 9.69 -2.20
CA LEU A 83 1.58 8.50 -2.15
C LEU A 83 2.36 7.32 -2.70
N PHE A 84 2.42 6.23 -1.94
CA PHE A 84 2.94 4.95 -2.37
C PHE A 84 1.77 4.04 -2.70
N ALA A 85 1.79 3.44 -3.88
CA ALA A 85 0.71 2.58 -4.34
C ALA A 85 1.22 1.34 -5.07
N GLN A 86 0.43 0.27 -5.01
CA GLN A 86 0.69 -0.97 -5.72
C GLN A 86 0.19 -0.86 -7.15
N ALA A 87 1.10 -1.08 -8.10
CA ALA A 87 0.82 -1.16 -9.53
C ALA A 87 0.94 -2.61 -10.02
N SER A 88 0.07 -3.01 -10.95
CA SER A 88 0.15 -4.34 -11.58
C SER A 88 1.21 -4.36 -12.67
N VAL A 89 1.96 -5.45 -12.78
CA VAL A 89 2.79 -5.69 -13.96
C VAL A 89 1.93 -6.33 -15.05
N LYS A 90 1.86 -5.71 -16.23
CA LYS A 90 1.03 -6.19 -17.35
C LYS A 90 1.37 -7.65 -17.70
N GLY A 91 0.35 -8.50 -17.71
CA GLY A 91 0.49 -9.93 -18.05
C GLY A 91 1.18 -10.79 -16.99
N LYS A 92 1.44 -10.27 -15.78
CA LYS A 92 2.10 -11.01 -14.70
C LYS A 92 1.26 -10.94 -13.41
N ALA A 93 0.55 -12.02 -13.10
CA ALA A 93 -0.34 -12.08 -11.94
C ALA A 93 0.40 -12.17 -10.58
N ASN A 94 1.63 -12.71 -10.58
CA ASN A 94 2.48 -12.88 -9.40
C ASN A 94 3.53 -11.75 -9.27
N GLN A 95 3.32 -10.61 -9.92
CA GLN A 95 4.26 -9.48 -9.85
C GLN A 95 3.54 -8.16 -9.66
N VAL A 96 4.15 -7.29 -8.85
CA VAL A 96 3.71 -5.90 -8.65
C VAL A 96 4.90 -4.96 -8.69
N ARG A 97 4.64 -3.68 -8.92
CA ARG A 97 5.57 -2.60 -8.62
C ARG A 97 4.99 -1.72 -7.53
N VAL A 98 5.84 -0.92 -6.92
CA VAL A 98 5.40 0.23 -6.13
C VAL A 98 5.57 1.48 -6.99
N ALA A 99 4.46 2.14 -7.29
CA ALA A 99 4.42 3.46 -7.90
C ALA A 99 4.43 4.53 -6.80
N VAL A 100 5.23 5.58 -7.00
CA VAL A 100 5.35 6.70 -6.06
C VAL A 100 4.89 7.98 -6.76
N TYR A 101 3.88 8.62 -6.21
CA TYR A 101 3.28 9.84 -6.75
C TYR A 101 3.61 11.05 -5.86
N ASP A 102 3.84 12.20 -6.48
CA ASP A 102 3.99 13.48 -5.80
C ASP A 102 2.61 14.09 -5.57
N VAL A 103 2.18 14.14 -4.31
CA VAL A 103 0.85 14.67 -3.96
C VAL A 103 0.79 16.19 -4.02
N THR A 104 1.95 16.87 -4.02
CA THR A 104 2.06 18.33 -4.13
C THR A 104 1.97 18.80 -5.58
N LEU A 105 2.16 17.89 -6.54
CA LEU A 105 2.04 18.12 -7.97
C LEU A 105 0.88 17.30 -8.55
N GLU A 106 -0.29 17.38 -7.90
CA GLU A 106 -1.54 16.77 -8.37
C GLU A 106 -1.46 15.27 -8.69
N GLY A 107 -0.65 14.53 -7.90
CA GLY A 107 -0.50 13.09 -8.08
C GLY A 107 0.37 12.72 -9.27
N LYS A 108 1.31 13.58 -9.69
CA LYS A 108 2.28 13.25 -10.74
C LYS A 108 3.14 12.05 -10.34
N LEU A 109 3.25 11.06 -11.22
CA LEU A 109 4.15 9.92 -11.01
C LEU A 109 5.61 10.38 -10.95
N ILE A 110 6.30 10.05 -9.86
CA ILE A 110 7.73 10.30 -9.67
C ILE A 110 8.53 9.12 -10.25
N PHE A 111 8.22 7.90 -9.82
CA PHE A 111 8.86 6.69 -10.30
C PHE A 111 8.06 5.41 -9.97
N GLU A 112 8.48 4.30 -10.58
CA GLU A 112 8.08 2.94 -10.20
C GLU A 112 9.31 2.12 -9.78
N SER A 113 9.15 1.26 -8.78
CA SER A 113 10.18 0.30 -8.35
C SER A 113 10.44 -0.76 -9.41
N GLU A 114 11.53 -1.52 -9.26
CA GLU A 114 11.66 -2.84 -9.88
C GLU A 114 10.49 -3.76 -9.48
N PRO A 115 10.18 -4.81 -10.29
CA PRO A 115 9.13 -5.76 -9.94
C PRO A 115 9.44 -6.52 -8.66
N ILE A 116 8.46 -6.59 -7.78
CA ILE A 116 8.42 -7.53 -6.66
C ILE A 116 7.83 -8.83 -7.19
N VAL A 117 8.64 -9.89 -7.21
CA VAL A 117 8.25 -11.20 -7.74
C VAL A 117 7.83 -12.12 -6.60
N PHE A 118 6.61 -12.65 -6.69
CA PHE A 118 6.06 -13.62 -5.76
C PHE A 118 6.18 -15.05 -6.33
N PRO A 119 6.04 -16.10 -5.50
CA PRO A 119 5.96 -17.47 -6.00
C PRO A 119 4.91 -17.62 -7.11
N ASP A 120 5.16 -18.48 -8.10
CA ASP A 120 4.34 -18.57 -9.32
C ASP A 120 2.85 -18.90 -9.08
N TRP A 121 2.52 -19.53 -7.96
CA TRP A 121 1.14 -19.83 -7.58
C TRP A 121 0.40 -18.62 -7.00
N VAL A 122 1.11 -17.56 -6.60
CA VAL A 122 0.49 -16.34 -6.06
C VAL A 122 -0.22 -15.58 -7.18
N SER A 123 -1.41 -15.05 -6.88
CA SER A 123 -2.12 -14.12 -7.75
C SER A 123 -2.50 -12.88 -6.97
N VAL A 124 -2.02 -11.73 -7.41
CA VAL A 124 -2.33 -10.43 -6.83
C VAL A 124 -3.71 -9.93 -7.26
N PRO A 125 -4.10 -10.05 -8.55
CA PRO A 125 -5.50 -9.85 -8.94
C PRO A 125 -6.41 -10.88 -8.27
N VAL A 126 -7.66 -10.49 -8.04
CA VAL A 126 -8.66 -11.40 -7.50
C VAL A 126 -8.79 -12.64 -8.41
N THR A 127 -8.59 -13.82 -7.83
CA THR A 127 -8.55 -15.11 -8.52
C THR A 127 -9.20 -16.18 -7.66
N TYR A 128 -9.99 -17.08 -8.25
CA TYR A 128 -10.68 -18.15 -7.52
C TYR A 128 -9.71 -18.98 -6.68
N GLY A 129 -10.09 -19.25 -5.42
CA GLY A 129 -9.28 -20.05 -4.52
C GLY A 129 -7.93 -19.44 -4.16
N ARG A 130 -7.78 -18.12 -4.32
CA ARG A 130 -6.57 -17.40 -3.95
C ARG A 130 -6.93 -16.12 -3.19
N SER A 131 -6.12 -15.77 -2.19
CA SER A 131 -6.17 -14.48 -1.54
C SER A 131 -4.77 -13.87 -1.50
N PHE A 132 -4.71 -12.54 -1.58
CA PHE A 132 -3.49 -11.78 -1.47
C PHE A 132 -3.76 -10.51 -0.65
N ARG A 133 -2.92 -10.25 0.35
CA ARG A 133 -2.92 -9.01 1.13
C ARG A 133 -1.53 -8.42 1.18
N SER A 134 -1.47 -7.09 1.19
CA SER A 134 -0.24 -6.32 1.25
C SER A 134 -0.43 -5.04 2.06
N SER A 135 0.61 -4.67 2.81
CA SER A 135 0.72 -3.37 3.52
C SER A 135 2.11 -2.82 3.30
N ALA A 136 2.26 -1.50 3.42
CA ALA A 136 3.55 -0.87 3.39
C ALA A 136 3.82 -0.05 4.66
N ARG A 137 5.10 0.09 4.98
CA ARG A 137 5.60 1.07 5.95
C ARG A 137 6.79 1.79 5.36
N LEU A 138 6.99 3.03 5.79
CA LEU A 138 8.18 3.80 5.42
C LEU A 138 9.14 3.83 6.61
N ASP A 139 10.42 3.65 6.33
CA ASP A 139 11.50 3.96 7.27
C ASP A 139 12.55 4.87 6.61
N VAL A 140 13.61 5.21 7.35
CA VAL A 140 14.70 6.08 6.88
C VAL A 140 15.41 5.49 5.64
N LYS A 141 15.30 4.18 5.46
CA LYS A 141 16.12 3.33 4.62
C LYS A 141 15.36 2.81 3.38
N GLY A 142 14.06 3.09 3.28
CA GLY A 142 13.23 2.72 2.14
C GLY A 142 11.78 2.43 2.51
N LEU A 143 11.03 1.92 1.54
CA LEU A 143 9.69 1.40 1.76
C LEU A 143 9.76 -0.11 1.99
N TRP A 144 9.08 -0.60 3.00
CA TRP A 144 8.89 -2.04 3.22
C TRP A 144 7.48 -2.42 2.80
N LEU A 145 7.35 -3.46 1.98
CA LEU A 145 6.09 -4.08 1.62
C LEU A 145 6.01 -5.46 2.28
N SER A 146 5.10 -5.62 3.24
CA SER A 146 4.77 -6.93 3.80
C SER A 146 3.59 -7.53 3.03
N TRP A 147 3.66 -8.80 2.69
CA TRP A 147 2.62 -9.49 1.93
C TRP A 147 2.33 -10.89 2.47
N GLU A 148 1.12 -11.36 2.19
CA GLU A 148 0.69 -12.73 2.44
C GLU A 148 -0.23 -13.18 1.31
N ALA A 149 -0.04 -14.42 0.89
CA ALA A 149 -0.85 -15.10 -0.09
C ALA A 149 -1.32 -16.44 0.45
N ASN A 150 -2.56 -16.81 0.12
CA ASN A 150 -3.11 -18.13 0.40
C ASN A 150 -3.75 -18.70 -0.86
N ALA A 151 -3.67 -20.01 -1.04
CA ALA A 151 -4.44 -20.76 -2.02
C ALA A 151 -5.23 -21.86 -1.32
N PHE A 152 -6.45 -22.14 -1.81
CA PHE A 152 -7.37 -23.13 -1.27
C PHE A 152 -8.32 -23.61 -2.38
N TYR A 153 -8.91 -24.78 -2.18
CA TYR A 153 -9.96 -25.30 -3.06
C TYR A 153 -11.20 -24.39 -3.02
N ALA A 154 -11.75 -24.02 -4.19
CA ALA A 154 -12.83 -23.04 -4.28
C ALA A 154 -13.94 -23.40 -5.28
N GLY A 155 -14.27 -24.69 -5.41
CA GLY A 155 -15.47 -25.13 -6.14
C GLY A 155 -15.32 -26.43 -6.92
N GLY A 156 -16.46 -27.04 -7.24
CA GLY A 156 -16.61 -28.38 -7.83
C GLY A 156 -17.07 -29.45 -6.82
N ALA A 157 -17.07 -30.71 -7.25
CA ALA A 157 -17.39 -31.87 -6.42
C ALA A 157 -16.57 -31.90 -5.11
N ALA A 158 -17.12 -32.44 -4.02
CA ALA A 158 -16.43 -32.51 -2.75
C ALA A 158 -15.07 -33.23 -2.91
N PRO A 159 -13.94 -32.53 -2.75
CA PRO A 159 -12.62 -33.14 -2.91
C PRO A 159 -12.32 -34.05 -1.72
N THR A 160 -11.43 -35.03 -1.93
CA THR A 160 -10.89 -35.81 -0.81
C THR A 160 -10.03 -34.93 0.09
N GLU A 161 -9.82 -35.36 1.34
CA GLU A 161 -8.95 -34.65 2.29
C GLU A 161 -7.51 -34.48 1.77
N GLU A 162 -7.02 -35.48 1.03
CA GLU A 162 -5.70 -35.41 0.39
C GLU A 162 -5.61 -34.27 -0.63
N ILE A 163 -6.66 -34.09 -1.44
CA ILE A 163 -6.75 -33.00 -2.42
C ILE A 163 -6.86 -31.65 -1.69
N LEU A 164 -7.66 -31.56 -0.62
CA LEU A 164 -7.77 -30.33 0.17
C LEU A 164 -6.43 -29.93 0.78
N LYS A 165 -5.69 -30.89 1.33
CA LYS A 165 -4.36 -30.65 1.90
C LYS A 165 -3.35 -30.23 0.83
N ALA A 166 -3.37 -30.87 -0.35
CA ALA A 166 -2.49 -30.52 -1.46
C ALA A 166 -2.82 -29.16 -2.11
N ALA A 167 -4.10 -28.75 -2.10
CA ALA A 167 -4.57 -27.48 -2.65
C ALA A 167 -4.21 -26.28 -1.77
N ARG A 168 -4.00 -26.50 -0.46
CA ARG A 168 -3.63 -25.44 0.48
C ARG A 168 -2.18 -25.04 0.27
N LYS A 169 -1.97 -23.79 -0.15
CA LYS A 169 -0.64 -23.17 -0.18
C LYS A 169 -0.69 -21.87 0.58
N ASN A 170 0.34 -21.59 1.36
CA ASN A 170 0.53 -20.31 2.01
C ASN A 170 1.94 -19.80 1.72
N ALA A 171 2.07 -18.50 1.58
CA ALA A 171 3.36 -17.84 1.57
C ALA A 171 3.19 -16.43 2.13
N SER A 172 4.21 -15.97 2.82
CA SER A 172 4.33 -14.58 3.22
C SER A 172 5.76 -14.14 3.00
N GLY A 173 5.95 -12.83 2.93
CA GLY A 173 7.28 -12.28 2.74
C GLY A 173 7.28 -10.78 2.91
N VAL A 174 8.49 -10.25 2.84
CA VAL A 174 8.74 -8.83 2.97
C VAL A 174 9.70 -8.43 1.86
N ALA A 175 9.32 -7.40 1.12
CA ALA A 175 10.16 -6.75 0.13
C ALA A 175 10.55 -5.38 0.65
N ARG A 176 11.82 -5.01 0.50
CA ARG A 176 12.29 -3.66 0.74
C ARG A 176 12.60 -2.99 -0.59
N ILE A 177 12.13 -1.77 -0.73
CA ILE A 177 12.33 -0.92 -1.90
C ILE A 177 13.22 0.24 -1.46
N ASP A 178 14.39 0.33 -2.05
CA ASP A 178 15.26 1.49 -1.93
C ASP A 178 14.69 2.63 -2.80
N LEU A 179 14.40 3.78 -2.20
CA LEU A 179 13.65 4.84 -2.90
C LEU A 179 14.49 5.65 -3.89
N ASP A 180 15.82 5.58 -3.78
CA ASP A 180 16.73 6.33 -4.63
C ASP A 180 17.13 5.48 -5.84
N SER A 181 17.58 4.25 -5.58
CA SER A 181 17.99 3.29 -6.61
C SER A 181 16.81 2.52 -7.22
N ARG A 182 15.64 2.52 -6.57
CA ARG A 182 14.40 1.83 -6.99
C ARG A 182 14.48 0.31 -6.98
N LYS A 183 15.59 -0.24 -6.45
CA LYS A 183 15.85 -1.67 -6.36
C LYS A 183 14.98 -2.33 -5.31
N VAL A 184 14.63 -3.58 -5.57
CA VAL A 184 13.86 -4.43 -4.65
C VAL A 184 14.76 -5.52 -4.08
N SER A 185 14.79 -5.65 -2.75
CA SER A 185 15.37 -6.80 -2.04
C SER A 185 14.30 -7.59 -1.30
N ALA A 186 14.43 -8.91 -1.29
CA ALA A 186 13.66 -9.76 -0.39
C ALA A 186 14.33 -9.77 0.99
N GLU A 187 13.54 -9.60 2.04
CA GLU A 187 14.03 -9.53 3.41
C GLU A 187 13.50 -10.71 4.23
N LYS A 188 14.34 -11.26 5.13
CA LYS A 188 13.92 -12.28 6.09
C LYS A 188 13.28 -11.62 7.30
N GLY A 189 12.04 -12.00 7.58
CA GLY A 189 11.27 -11.38 8.65
C GLY A 189 10.92 -9.92 8.34
N GLY A 190 10.10 -9.34 9.21
CA GLY A 190 9.70 -7.96 9.08
C GLY A 190 8.43 -7.68 9.89
N PRO A 191 7.95 -6.43 9.85
CA PRO A 191 6.78 -6.03 10.58
C PRO A 191 5.58 -6.81 10.07
N VAL A 192 4.79 -7.29 11.02
CA VAL A 192 3.44 -7.77 10.75
C VAL A 192 2.61 -6.60 10.23
N PHE A 193 1.53 -6.89 9.53
CA PHE A 193 0.54 -5.91 9.10
C PHE A 193 0.11 -5.02 10.29
N THR A 194 0.62 -3.79 10.34
CA THR A 194 0.30 -2.82 11.39
C THR A 194 -0.21 -1.55 10.71
N GLY A 195 -1.52 -1.41 10.61
CA GLY A 195 -2.17 -0.16 10.21
C GLY A 195 -3.21 0.19 11.25
N THR A 196 -3.36 1.48 11.53
CA THR A 196 -4.45 1.95 12.39
C THR A 196 -5.66 2.20 11.50
N TYR A 197 -6.69 1.37 11.64
CA TYR A 197 -7.97 1.60 11.01
C TYR A 197 -8.74 2.65 11.80
N ASN A 198 -9.03 3.78 11.15
CA ASN A 198 -9.82 4.83 11.76
C ASN A 198 -10.77 5.41 10.71
N PRO A 199 -12.07 5.10 10.79
CA PRO A 199 -13.05 5.61 9.84
C PRO A 199 -13.43 7.07 10.10
N LYS A 200 -12.95 7.71 11.18
CA LYS A 200 -13.32 9.10 11.51
C LYS A 200 -12.43 10.10 10.79
N VAL A 201 -13.07 11.11 10.20
CA VAL A 201 -12.42 12.25 9.54
C VAL A 201 -13.08 13.53 10.07
N GLY A 202 -12.40 14.21 11.00
CA GLY A 202 -13.00 15.34 11.71
C GLY A 202 -14.31 14.94 12.39
N ALA A 203 -15.41 15.62 12.04
CA ALA A 203 -16.76 15.34 12.55
C ALA A 203 -17.51 14.26 11.74
N LEU A 204 -16.90 13.72 10.68
CA LEU A 204 -17.51 12.74 9.78
C LEU A 204 -17.00 11.32 10.10
N THR A 205 -17.82 10.34 9.78
CA THR A 205 -17.43 8.91 9.77
C THR A 205 -17.59 8.38 8.36
N LEU A 206 -16.54 7.76 7.83
CA LEU A 206 -16.57 7.08 6.55
C LEU A 206 -17.17 5.68 6.71
N VAL A 207 -18.09 5.33 5.82
CA VAL A 207 -18.69 4.00 5.74
C VAL A 207 -18.74 3.53 4.29
N THR A 208 -18.57 2.23 4.07
CA THR A 208 -18.78 1.62 2.76
C THR A 208 -20.13 0.93 2.69
N VAL A 209 -20.86 1.13 1.60
CA VAL A 209 -22.11 0.44 1.30
C VAL A 209 -21.94 -0.29 -0.01
N ASP A 210 -22.03 -1.62 0.04
CA ASP A 210 -22.00 -2.47 -1.15
C ASP A 210 -23.41 -2.75 -1.64
N GLY A 211 -23.60 -2.69 -2.96
CA GLY A 211 -24.88 -2.94 -3.64
C GLY A 211 -24.68 -3.68 -4.95
N PRO A 212 -25.76 -4.10 -5.62
CA PRO A 212 -25.68 -4.66 -6.97
C PRO A 212 -25.18 -3.59 -7.95
N ALA A 213 -24.21 -3.94 -8.82
CA ALA A 213 -23.84 -3.05 -9.91
C ALA A 213 -24.92 -3.10 -11.00
N LYS A 214 -25.19 -1.96 -11.65
CA LYS A 214 -26.06 -1.89 -12.84
C LYS A 214 -25.33 -2.36 -14.11
N LEU A 215 -24.52 -3.41 -14.02
CA LEU A 215 -23.81 -3.95 -15.18
C LEU A 215 -24.62 -5.10 -15.80
N LYS A 216 -25.07 -4.88 -17.04
CA LYS A 216 -25.77 -5.89 -17.83
C LYS A 216 -24.84 -7.10 -18.04
N GLY A 217 -25.24 -8.29 -17.58
CA GLY A 217 -24.53 -9.54 -17.85
C GLY A 217 -23.54 -10.02 -16.78
N ASN A 218 -23.34 -9.31 -15.67
CA ASN A 218 -22.56 -9.82 -14.53
C ASN A 218 -23.33 -9.66 -13.21
N PRO A 219 -24.10 -10.68 -12.77
CA PRO A 219 -24.86 -10.60 -11.52
C PRO A 219 -23.97 -10.51 -10.26
N PHE A 220 -22.66 -10.71 -10.41
CA PHE A 220 -21.69 -10.67 -9.31
C PHE A 220 -20.93 -9.35 -9.25
N ALA A 221 -21.11 -8.49 -10.25
CA ALA A 221 -20.57 -7.14 -10.18
C ALA A 221 -21.24 -6.40 -9.02
N ARG A 222 -20.42 -5.94 -8.08
CA ARG A 222 -20.84 -5.11 -6.96
C ARG A 222 -20.48 -3.66 -7.26
N ARG A 223 -21.34 -2.76 -6.81
CA ARG A 223 -21.07 -1.33 -6.71
C ARG A 223 -20.72 -1.04 -5.26
N ARG A 224 -19.68 -0.25 -5.02
CA ARG A 224 -19.32 0.21 -3.67
C ARG A 224 -19.44 1.72 -3.60
N LEU A 225 -20.22 2.19 -2.64
CA LEU A 225 -20.30 3.60 -2.27
C LEU A 225 -19.49 3.83 -1.01
N LEU A 226 -18.54 4.76 -1.07
CA LEU A 226 -17.95 5.41 0.08
C LEU A 226 -18.85 6.58 0.48
N ARG A 227 -19.29 6.62 1.73
CA ARG A 227 -20.13 7.69 2.27
C ARG A 227 -19.46 8.32 3.48
N ALA A 228 -19.50 9.64 3.56
CA ALA A 228 -19.26 10.33 4.82
C ALA A 228 -20.58 10.66 5.49
N VAL A 229 -20.72 10.21 6.74
CA VAL A 229 -21.90 10.48 7.55
C VAL A 229 -21.54 11.36 8.75
N ASN A 230 -22.41 12.30 9.10
CA ASN A 230 -22.26 13.11 10.31
C ASN A 230 -22.73 12.33 11.56
N ALA A 231 -22.64 12.95 12.75
CA ALA A 231 -23.09 12.34 14.01
C ALA A 231 -24.58 11.96 14.02
N GLY A 232 -25.41 12.68 13.25
CA GLY A 232 -26.82 12.37 13.03
C GLY A 232 -27.08 11.28 11.99
N LYS A 233 -26.04 10.58 11.51
CA LYS A 233 -26.09 9.56 10.44
C LYS A 233 -26.58 10.07 9.08
N GLN A 234 -26.62 11.39 8.88
CA GLN A 234 -26.97 11.97 7.59
C GLN A 234 -25.76 11.89 6.66
N VAL A 235 -25.98 11.52 5.41
CA VAL A 235 -24.94 11.49 4.38
C VAL A 235 -24.59 12.92 3.99
N VAL A 236 -23.33 13.31 4.22
CA VAL A 236 -22.80 14.63 3.85
C VAL A 236 -22.30 14.60 2.40
N TRP A 237 -21.58 13.54 2.03
CA TRP A 237 -21.17 13.28 0.66
C TRP A 237 -21.05 11.77 0.40
N GLU A 238 -21.15 11.37 -0.86
CA GLU A 238 -20.90 10.00 -1.29
C GLU A 238 -20.12 9.94 -2.61
N ARG A 239 -19.32 8.88 -2.77
CA ARG A 239 -18.53 8.59 -3.96
C ARG A 239 -18.55 7.11 -4.28
N GLU A 240 -18.55 6.79 -5.56
CA GLU A 240 -18.33 5.43 -6.00
C GLU A 240 -16.83 5.13 -6.02
N ILE A 241 -16.45 4.00 -5.43
CA ILE A 241 -15.07 3.52 -5.38
C ILE A 241 -15.01 2.08 -5.90
N ALA A 242 -13.82 1.53 -6.09
CA ALA A 242 -13.69 0.14 -6.51
C ALA A 242 -14.35 -0.79 -5.48
N ALA A 243 -15.25 -1.63 -5.96
CA ALA A 243 -15.80 -2.72 -5.17
C ALA A 243 -14.84 -3.93 -5.21
N PRO A 244 -14.77 -4.73 -4.14
CA PRO A 244 -14.07 -5.99 -4.18
C PRO A 244 -14.79 -6.88 -5.20
N VAL A 245 -13.99 -7.56 -6.00
CA VAL A 245 -14.55 -8.60 -6.87
C VAL A 245 -14.84 -9.80 -5.97
N PHE A 246 -16.13 -10.08 -5.76
CA PHE A 246 -16.52 -11.29 -5.06
C PHE A 246 -16.65 -12.43 -6.07
N LEU A 247 -15.84 -13.47 -5.86
CA LEU A 247 -15.82 -14.65 -6.70
C LEU A 247 -16.66 -15.75 -6.02
N ILE A 248 -17.81 -16.09 -6.60
CA ILE A 248 -18.65 -17.21 -6.10
C ILE A 248 -17.94 -18.54 -6.34
N PRO A 249 -17.89 -19.48 -5.37
CA PRO A 249 -17.36 -20.82 -5.60
C PRO A 249 -17.87 -21.40 -6.93
N ARG A 250 -16.98 -21.97 -7.75
CA ARG A 250 -17.44 -22.63 -8.98
C ARG A 250 -18.35 -23.81 -8.61
N PRO A 251 -19.48 -24.01 -9.31
CA PRO A 251 -20.30 -25.20 -9.13
C PRO A 251 -19.49 -26.47 -9.45
#